data_AF-A0A6P1JFU2-F1
#
_entry.id   AF-A0A6P1JFU2-F1
#
_cell.length_a   1.000
_cell.length_b   1.000
_cell.length_c   1.000
_cell.angle_alpha   90.00
_cell.angle_beta   90.00
_cell.angle_gamma   90.00
#
_symmetry.space_group_name_H-M   'P 1'
#
loop_
_entity.id
_entity.type
_entity.pdbx_description
1 polymer ?
#
loop_
_entity_poly.entity_id
_entity_poly.type
_entity_poly.pdbx_seq_one_letter_code
_entity_poly.pdbx_strand_id
1 'polypeptide(L)'
;MSSRSLLRLSAAAGTAALLLTLTACSAGDDASSAGSGSSAGVASEVDPDVQALVPDDIAEAGVIRMGLDGAYPPFGSISEEDGETLVGLDADLAREMAALMGLEVEFSITSFDGLIPSLQSGTNDMAMNSIGDTKEREEVVDFVTYYHNGTVALVERGTRWTSPRPRSAVPPSR
;
A
#
# COMPACT_ATOMS: atom_id res chain seq x y z
N MET A 1 -49.69 17.67 33.15
CA MET A 1 -50.56 17.22 32.05
C MET A 1 -50.41 18.17 30.88
N SER A 2 -50.05 17.62 29.72
CA SER A 2 -50.42 18.09 28.38
C SER A 2 -50.28 19.58 28.04
N SER A 3 -49.36 19.88 27.12
CA SER A 3 -49.74 20.55 25.87
C SER A 3 -48.68 20.19 24.83
N ARG A 4 -48.98 19.45 23.75
CA ARG A 4 -49.75 19.87 22.55
C ARG A 4 -49.18 21.18 22.00
N SER A 5 -48.86 21.37 20.73
CA SER A 5 -49.29 20.76 19.48
C SER A 5 -48.29 21.32 18.44
N LEU A 6 -47.83 20.53 17.48
CA LEU A 6 -48.29 20.58 16.08
C LEU A 6 -48.27 21.97 15.43
N LEU A 7 -47.72 21.97 14.21
CA LEU A 7 -48.24 22.58 12.98
C LEU A 7 -47.36 23.63 12.28
N ARG A 8 -47.18 23.31 10.99
CA ARG A 8 -47.14 24.16 9.79
C ARG A 8 -45.74 24.51 9.28
N LEU A 9 -45.31 23.93 8.16
CA LEU A 9 -45.80 24.08 6.77
C LEU A 9 -45.56 25.49 6.24
N SER A 10 -44.55 25.66 5.39
CA SER A 10 -44.36 26.71 4.37
C SER A 10 -43.15 26.27 3.52
N ALA A 11 -43.31 25.71 2.32
CA ALA A 11 -43.71 26.34 1.07
C ALA A 11 -42.65 27.28 0.46
N ALA A 12 -42.04 26.77 -0.61
CA ALA A 12 -41.83 27.41 -1.91
C ALA A 12 -40.70 28.45 -2.14
N ALA A 13 -40.21 28.37 -3.39
CA ALA A 13 -39.49 29.37 -4.19
C ALA A 13 -38.02 29.61 -3.82
N GLY A 14 -37.08 29.75 -4.75
CA GLY A 14 -37.17 29.91 -6.19
C GLY A 14 -35.78 29.91 -6.82
N THR A 15 -35.79 29.78 -8.14
CA THR A 15 -34.70 29.78 -9.12
C THR A 15 -33.63 30.88 -8.95
N ALA A 16 -32.35 30.51 -9.14
CA ALA A 16 -31.36 31.40 -9.75
C ALA A 16 -30.29 30.58 -10.47
N ALA A 17 -30.31 30.64 -11.79
CA ALA A 17 -29.24 30.16 -12.67
C ALA A 17 -28.02 31.08 -12.56
N LEU A 18 -26.80 30.53 -12.67
CA LEU A 18 -25.66 31.24 -13.25
C LEU A 18 -24.66 30.22 -13.82
N LEU A 19 -24.67 30.10 -15.14
CA LEU A 19 -23.59 29.54 -15.97
C LEU A 19 -22.68 30.70 -16.41
N LEU A 20 -21.46 30.35 -16.86
CA LEU A 20 -20.35 31.18 -17.40
C LEU A 20 -19.38 31.72 -16.32
N THR A 21 -18.05 31.59 -16.37
CA THR A 21 -17.11 31.46 -17.50
C THR A 21 -15.80 30.74 -17.12
N LEU A 22 -15.24 30.01 -18.08
CA LEU A 22 -13.83 29.58 -18.15
C LEU A 22 -12.84 30.75 -18.26
N THR A 23 -11.60 30.47 -17.83
CA THR A 23 -10.31 31.06 -18.25
C THR A 23 -9.72 32.18 -17.38
N ALA A 24 -8.73 31.80 -16.57
CA ALA A 24 -7.53 32.63 -16.35
C ALA A 24 -6.33 31.73 -16.05
N CYS A 25 -5.48 31.50 -17.05
CA CYS A 25 -4.09 31.11 -16.86
C CYS A 25 -3.29 32.37 -16.50
N SER A 26 -2.48 32.32 -15.45
CA SER A 26 -1.29 33.18 -15.32
C SER A 26 -0.08 32.31 -15.03
N ALA A 27 1.04 32.64 -15.68
CA ALA A 27 2.33 31.98 -15.56
C ALA A 27 3.34 32.92 -14.89
N GLY A 28 4.23 32.35 -14.06
CA GLY A 28 5.41 32.93 -13.41
C GLY A 28 5.23 33.14 -11.90
N ASP A 29 6.07 32.66 -10.97
CA ASP A 29 7.34 31.90 -11.00
C ASP A 29 7.51 31.16 -9.64
N ASP A 30 8.11 29.97 -9.71
CA ASP A 30 8.82 29.17 -8.68
C ASP A 30 8.37 29.19 -7.20
N ALA A 31 7.49 28.23 -6.88
CA ALA A 31 7.55 27.50 -5.63
C ALA A 31 7.33 26.01 -5.93
N SER A 32 8.43 25.25 -5.88
CA SER A 32 8.42 23.79 -6.08
C SER A 32 7.35 23.14 -5.22
N SER A 33 6.39 22.54 -5.91
CA SER A 33 5.29 21.79 -5.33
C SER A 33 5.83 20.60 -4.53
N ALA A 34 5.66 20.61 -3.22
CA ALA A 34 5.28 19.39 -2.52
C ALA A 34 3.74 19.32 -2.59
N GLY A 35 3.23 19.10 -3.79
CA GLY A 35 1.87 18.63 -3.95
C GLY A 35 1.82 17.29 -3.24
N SER A 36 1.08 17.22 -2.13
CA SER A 36 0.57 15.94 -1.65
C SER A 36 -0.30 15.43 -2.79
N GLY A 37 0.32 14.66 -3.67
CA GLY A 37 -0.39 13.76 -4.55
C GLY A 37 -1.03 12.75 -3.61
N SER A 38 -2.25 13.05 -3.13
CA SER A 38 -3.23 12.00 -3.00
C SER A 38 -3.31 11.38 -4.37
N SER A 39 -2.53 10.32 -4.58
CA SER A 39 -2.90 9.28 -5.51
C SER A 39 -4.25 8.80 -5.00
N ALA A 40 -5.32 9.43 -5.49
CA ALA A 40 -6.59 8.76 -5.56
C ALA A 40 -6.27 7.48 -6.35
N GLY A 41 -6.15 6.38 -5.60
CA GLY A 41 -5.79 5.08 -6.11
C GLY A 41 -6.70 4.79 -7.29
N VAL A 42 -6.08 4.52 -8.42
CA VAL A 42 -6.79 3.85 -9.50
C VAL A 42 -7.00 2.46 -8.94
N ALA A 43 -8.16 2.20 -8.35
CA ALA A 43 -8.51 0.87 -7.90
C ALA A 43 -8.39 -0.05 -9.12
N SER A 44 -7.49 -1.01 -9.07
CA SER A 44 -7.28 -1.93 -10.17
C SER A 44 -8.55 -2.75 -10.38
N GLU A 45 -9.03 -2.79 -11.62
CA GLU A 45 -10.12 -3.67 -12.02
C GLU A 45 -9.57 -5.09 -12.25
N VAL A 46 -10.43 -6.11 -12.15
CA VAL A 46 -10.05 -7.49 -12.41
C VAL A 46 -9.48 -7.62 -13.83
N ASP A 47 -8.28 -8.17 -13.95
CA ASP A 47 -7.67 -8.50 -15.24
C ASP A 47 -7.94 -9.99 -15.54
N PRO A 48 -8.71 -10.32 -16.59
CA PRO A 48 -9.08 -11.70 -16.89
C PRO A 48 -7.87 -12.59 -17.22
N ASP A 49 -6.79 -12.03 -17.78
CA ASP A 49 -5.59 -12.78 -18.11
C ASP A 49 -4.79 -13.11 -16.84
N VAL A 50 -4.75 -12.19 -15.86
CA VAL A 50 -4.12 -12.43 -14.55
C VAL A 50 -4.95 -13.37 -13.70
N GLN A 51 -6.26 -13.18 -13.65
CA GLN A 51 -7.18 -14.06 -12.92
C GLN A 51 -7.08 -15.51 -13.40
N ALA A 52 -6.89 -15.73 -14.71
CA ALA A 52 -6.72 -17.07 -15.27
C ALA A 52 -5.40 -17.78 -14.85
N LEU A 53 -4.43 -17.04 -14.28
CA LEU A 53 -3.17 -17.59 -13.76
C LEU A 53 -3.24 -17.97 -12.28
N VAL A 54 -4.32 -17.60 -11.58
CA VAL A 54 -4.49 -17.92 -10.16
C VAL A 54 -4.71 -19.43 -10.00
N PRO A 55 -3.97 -20.11 -9.10
CA PRO A 55 -4.19 -21.52 -8.79
C PRO A 55 -5.63 -21.80 -8.34
N ASP A 56 -6.18 -22.94 -8.76
CA ASP A 56 -7.59 -23.32 -8.52
C ASP A 56 -7.96 -23.26 -7.02
N ASP A 57 -7.08 -23.70 -6.13
CA ASP A 57 -7.32 -23.72 -4.68
C ASP A 57 -7.44 -22.31 -4.08
N ILE A 58 -6.65 -21.35 -4.59
CA ILE A 58 -6.72 -19.94 -4.17
C ILE A 58 -7.94 -19.26 -4.82
N ALA A 59 -8.22 -19.55 -6.09
CA ALA A 59 -9.38 -19.02 -6.79
C ALA A 59 -10.70 -19.46 -6.14
N GLU A 60 -10.80 -20.73 -5.72
CA GLU A 60 -11.94 -21.27 -4.99
C GLU A 60 -12.11 -20.64 -3.60
N ALA A 61 -10.99 -20.35 -2.91
CA ALA A 61 -11.02 -19.66 -1.62
C ALA A 61 -11.49 -18.19 -1.76
N GLY A 62 -11.21 -17.56 -2.90
CA GLY A 62 -11.54 -16.15 -3.18
C GLY A 62 -10.68 -15.16 -2.38
N VAL A 63 -9.71 -15.66 -1.61
CA VAL A 63 -8.84 -14.87 -0.74
C VAL A 63 -7.39 -15.32 -0.90
N ILE A 64 -6.47 -14.36 -0.82
CA ILE A 64 -5.03 -14.62 -0.69
C ILE A 64 -4.57 -14.20 0.70
N ARG A 65 -3.99 -15.14 1.47
CA ARG A 65 -3.50 -14.87 2.83
C ARG A 65 -2.11 -14.29 2.76
N MET A 66 -1.93 -13.09 3.29
CA MET A 66 -0.68 -12.36 3.19
C MET A 66 -0.09 -12.06 4.56
N GLY A 67 1.14 -12.53 4.80
CA GLY A 67 1.94 -12.12 5.95
C GLY A 67 2.55 -10.73 5.77
N LEU A 68 2.42 -9.87 6.79
CA LEU A 68 3.01 -8.54 6.79
C LEU A 68 3.36 -8.08 8.23
N ASP A 69 4.45 -7.34 8.43
CA ASP A 69 4.78 -6.70 9.71
C ASP A 69 4.21 -5.27 9.78
N GLY A 70 3.28 -5.06 10.71
CA GLY A 70 2.57 -3.79 10.91
C GLY A 70 3.37 -2.71 11.66
N ALA A 71 4.68 -2.90 11.88
CA ALA A 71 5.56 -1.96 12.57
C ALA A 71 6.77 -1.52 11.71
N TYR A 72 6.62 -1.49 10.38
CA TYR A 72 7.70 -1.18 9.44
C TYR A 72 7.32 -0.13 8.37
N PRO A 73 7.08 1.13 8.74
CA PRO A 73 6.83 2.20 7.78
C PRO A 73 8.07 2.47 6.90
N PRO A 74 7.89 2.83 5.61
CA PRO A 74 6.62 3.08 4.92
C PRO A 74 5.99 1.85 4.27
N PHE A 75 6.52 0.65 4.50
CA PHE A 75 6.09 -0.59 3.82
C PHE A 75 4.82 -1.17 4.43
N GLY A 76 4.76 -1.25 5.76
CA GLY A 76 3.58 -1.71 6.48
C GLY A 76 3.51 -1.10 7.87
N SER A 77 2.37 -0.50 8.20
CA SER A 77 2.14 0.15 9.49
C SER A 77 0.66 0.12 9.83
N ILE A 78 0.33 0.01 11.12
CA ILE A 78 -1.03 0.29 11.58
C ILE A 78 -1.25 1.81 11.58
N SER A 79 -2.35 2.25 10.96
CA SER A 79 -2.73 3.65 10.87
C SER A 79 -2.84 4.29 12.25
N GLU A 80 -2.25 5.48 12.43
CA GLU A 80 -2.39 6.25 13.67
C GLU A 80 -3.77 6.91 13.80
N GLU A 81 -4.55 6.98 12.71
CA GLU A 81 -5.87 7.61 12.70
C GLU A 81 -6.92 6.77 13.44
N ASP A 82 -6.93 5.46 13.21
CA ASP A 82 -7.89 4.53 13.78
C ASP A 82 -7.25 3.45 14.67
N GLY A 83 -5.94 3.24 14.58
CA GLY A 83 -5.23 2.20 15.33
C GLY A 83 -5.54 0.77 14.86
N GLU A 84 -6.17 0.60 13.71
CA GLU A 84 -6.66 -0.70 13.22
C GLU A 84 -6.29 -0.95 11.75
N THR A 85 -6.36 0.07 10.90
CA THR A 85 -6.18 -0.11 9.45
C THR A 85 -4.72 -0.32 9.10
N LEU A 86 -4.42 -1.41 8.38
CA LEU A 86 -3.09 -1.64 7.82
C LEU A 86 -2.85 -0.74 6.60
N VAL A 87 -1.86 0.13 6.69
CA VAL A 87 -1.46 1.07 5.62
C VAL A 87 0.00 0.89 5.27
N GLY A 88 0.39 1.32 4.07
CA GLY A 88 1.78 1.28 3.62
C GLY A 88 1.92 0.69 2.22
N LEU A 89 3.10 0.84 1.65
CA LEU A 89 3.37 0.47 0.26
C LEU A 89 3.09 -1.01 -0.04
N ASP A 90 3.49 -1.93 0.85
CA ASP A 90 3.30 -3.37 0.63
C ASP A 90 1.83 -3.77 0.84
N ALA A 91 1.13 -3.12 1.77
CA ALA A 91 -0.30 -3.35 2.00
C ALA A 91 -1.13 -2.89 0.80
N ASP A 92 -0.83 -1.72 0.25
CA ASP A 92 -1.54 -1.17 -0.91
C ASP A 92 -1.20 -1.97 -2.18
N LEU A 93 0.07 -2.30 -2.40
CA LEU A 93 0.47 -3.13 -3.54
C LEU A 93 -0.20 -4.51 -3.51
N ALA A 94 -0.32 -5.15 -2.34
CA ALA A 94 -1.01 -6.43 -2.23
C ALA A 94 -2.50 -6.33 -2.54
N ARG A 95 -3.18 -5.28 -2.08
CA ARG A 95 -4.59 -5.04 -2.42
C ARG A 95 -4.79 -4.88 -3.92
N GLU A 96 -3.93 -4.10 -4.57
CA GLU A 96 -4.01 -3.89 -6.02
C GLU A 96 -3.71 -5.18 -6.81
N MET A 97 -2.74 -5.98 -6.37
CA MET A 97 -2.47 -7.29 -6.98
C MET A 97 -3.65 -8.26 -6.82
N ALA A 98 -4.24 -8.34 -5.63
CA ALA A 98 -5.40 -9.19 -5.40
C ALA A 98 -6.62 -8.72 -6.20
N ALA A 99 -6.82 -7.41 -6.34
CA ALA A 99 -7.87 -6.85 -7.17
C ALA A 99 -7.73 -7.26 -8.65
N LEU A 100 -6.50 -7.21 -9.20
CA LEU A 100 -6.21 -7.72 -10.56
C LEU A 100 -6.52 -9.22 -10.68
N MET A 101 -6.23 -10.01 -9.64
CA MET A 101 -6.52 -11.45 -9.57
C MET A 101 -8.01 -11.76 -9.35
N GLY A 102 -8.83 -10.77 -8.99
CA GLY A 102 -10.22 -10.97 -8.58
C GLY A 102 -10.36 -11.67 -7.23
N LEU A 103 -9.42 -11.43 -6.32
CA LEU A 103 -9.37 -11.96 -4.95
C LEU A 103 -9.44 -10.83 -3.92
N GLU A 104 -9.78 -11.18 -2.68
CA GLU A 104 -9.56 -10.32 -1.52
C GLU A 104 -8.23 -10.67 -0.82
N VAL A 105 -7.64 -9.72 -0.08
CA VAL A 105 -6.45 -9.97 0.75
C VAL A 105 -6.87 -10.18 2.20
N GLU A 106 -6.47 -11.30 2.79
CA GLU A 106 -6.51 -11.51 4.23
C GLU A 106 -5.12 -11.25 4.82
N PHE A 107 -4.97 -10.13 5.54
CA PHE A 107 -3.69 -9.77 6.16
C PHE A 107 -3.47 -10.52 7.48
N SER A 108 -2.33 -11.18 7.59
CA SER A 108 -1.79 -11.77 8.81
C SER A 108 -0.66 -10.89 9.34
N ILE A 109 -0.95 -10.12 10.40
CA ILE A 109 0.05 -9.28 11.05
C ILE A 109 0.98 -10.17 11.89
N THR A 110 2.25 -10.24 11.53
CA THR A 110 3.27 -11.05 12.21
C THR A 110 4.60 -10.32 12.27
N SER A 111 5.53 -10.75 13.13
CA SER A 111 6.87 -10.15 13.16
C SER A 111 7.62 -10.45 11.86
N PHE A 112 8.53 -9.56 11.46
CA PHE A 112 9.37 -9.76 10.28
C PHE A 112 10.04 -11.16 10.22
N ASP A 113 10.59 -11.63 11.35
CA ASP A 113 11.23 -12.95 11.45
C ASP A 113 10.26 -14.12 11.25
N GLY A 114 8.96 -13.90 11.46
CA GLY A 114 7.90 -14.89 11.28
C GLY A 114 7.36 -15.00 9.85
N LEU A 115 7.72 -14.08 8.95
CA LEU A 115 7.16 -14.03 7.59
C LEU A 115 7.54 -15.25 6.75
N ILE A 116 8.82 -15.56 6.61
CA ILE A 116 9.28 -16.73 5.84
C ILE A 116 8.77 -18.05 6.45
N PRO A 117 8.86 -18.28 7.78
CA PRO A 117 8.27 -19.47 8.41
C PRO A 117 6.77 -19.63 8.12
N SER A 118 6.01 -18.53 8.04
CA SER A 118 4.57 -18.58 7.76
C SER A 118 4.23 -19.09 6.36
N LEU A 119 5.14 -18.89 5.39
CA LEU A 119 5.02 -19.47 4.04
C LEU A 119 5.32 -20.97 4.08
N GLN A 120 6.37 -21.37 4.78
CA GLN A 120 6.77 -22.77 4.88
C GLN A 120 5.72 -23.64 5.58
N SER A 121 4.98 -23.07 6.55
CA SER A 121 3.88 -23.75 7.22
C SER A 121 2.57 -23.75 6.43
N GLY A 122 2.49 -23.02 5.32
CA GLY A 122 1.26 -22.80 4.56
C GLY A 122 0.22 -21.95 5.30
N THR A 123 0.65 -21.19 6.32
CA THR A 123 -0.22 -20.27 7.06
C THR A 123 -0.56 -19.04 6.21
N ASN A 124 0.41 -18.55 5.44
CA ASN A 124 0.21 -17.49 4.45
C ASN A 124 0.59 -18.02 3.06
N ASP A 125 -0.09 -17.53 2.03
CA ASP A 125 0.16 -17.84 0.62
C ASP A 125 1.27 -16.93 0.05
N MET A 126 1.40 -15.72 0.61
CA MET A 126 2.42 -14.75 0.24
C MET A 126 2.89 -13.92 1.45
N ALA A 127 4.06 -13.30 1.35
CA ALA A 127 4.55 -12.37 2.36
C ALA A 127 5.24 -11.19 1.69
N MET A 128 4.91 -9.96 2.12
CA MET A 128 5.63 -8.75 1.69
C MET A 128 5.83 -7.83 2.88
N ASN A 129 7.08 -7.45 3.10
CA ASN A 129 7.47 -6.46 4.08
C ASN A 129 8.91 -5.99 3.79
N SER A 130 9.20 -5.55 2.57
CA SER A 130 10.56 -5.14 2.20
C SER A 130 11.61 -6.27 2.38
N ILE A 131 11.21 -7.53 2.16
CA ILE A 131 12.05 -8.69 2.47
C ILE A 131 13.20 -8.76 1.46
N GLY A 132 14.44 -8.65 1.94
CA GLY A 132 15.62 -8.81 1.08
C GLY A 132 15.70 -10.20 0.46
N ASP A 133 15.79 -10.24 -0.87
CA ASP A 133 16.03 -11.45 -1.66
C ASP A 133 17.50 -11.88 -1.51
N THR A 134 17.73 -13.07 -0.93
CA THR A 134 19.06 -13.65 -0.72
C THR A 134 19.06 -15.12 -1.10
N LYS A 135 20.21 -15.64 -1.55
CA LYS A 135 20.33 -17.05 -1.95
C LYS A 135 19.94 -18.04 -0.86
N GLU A 136 20.23 -17.74 0.40
CA GLU A 136 19.82 -18.58 1.53
C GLU A 136 18.30 -18.60 1.74
N ARG A 137 17.59 -17.52 1.37
CA ARG A 137 16.13 -17.47 1.44
C ARG A 137 15.47 -18.11 0.22
N GLU A 138 16.06 -17.93 -0.97
CA GLU A 138 15.63 -18.62 -2.20
C GLU A 138 15.70 -20.16 -2.08
N GLU A 139 16.57 -20.69 -1.19
CA GLU A 139 16.64 -22.14 -0.93
C GLU A 139 15.37 -22.70 -0.27
N VAL A 140 14.54 -21.86 0.34
CA VAL A 140 13.39 -22.30 1.14
C VAL A 140 12.04 -21.75 0.69
N VAL A 141 12.01 -20.65 -0.07
CA VAL A 141 10.80 -20.03 -0.64
C VAL A 141 11.13 -19.33 -1.96
N ASP A 142 10.14 -19.16 -2.82
CA ASP A 142 10.28 -18.39 -4.06
C ASP A 142 10.17 -16.88 -3.81
N PHE A 143 10.91 -16.08 -4.58
CA PHE A 143 10.91 -14.62 -4.49
C PHE A 143 10.48 -13.95 -5.79
N VAL A 144 9.73 -12.86 -5.65
CA VAL A 144 9.47 -11.89 -6.72
C VAL A 144 10.05 -10.55 -6.29
N THR A 145 11.07 -10.08 -7.02
CA THR A 145 11.69 -8.77 -6.75
C THR A 145 10.86 -7.65 -7.39
N TYR A 146 10.30 -6.75 -6.57
CA TYR A 146 9.43 -5.65 -7.02
C TYR A 146 9.99 -4.24 -6.78
N TYR A 147 11.06 -4.10 -5.99
CA TYR A 147 11.73 -2.83 -5.76
C TYR A 147 13.22 -3.04 -5.44
N HIS A 148 14.02 -2.00 -5.65
CA HIS A 148 15.43 -1.99 -5.29
C HIS A 148 15.67 -1.02 -4.15
N ASN A 149 16.37 -1.47 -3.11
CA ASN A 149 16.78 -0.62 -2.00
C ASN A 149 18.31 -0.54 -1.89
N GLY A 150 18.77 0.36 -1.02
CA GLY A 150 20.18 0.52 -0.71
C GLY A 150 20.38 0.80 0.78
N THR A 151 21.46 0.28 1.34
CA THR A 151 21.82 0.57 2.72
C THR A 151 22.49 1.94 2.80
N VAL A 152 21.92 2.80 3.64
CA VAL A 152 22.49 4.12 3.96
C VAL A 152 22.76 4.22 5.46
N ALA A 153 23.78 4.99 5.83
CA ALA A 153 24.05 5.32 7.22
C ALA A 153 23.55 6.76 7.49
N LEU A 154 22.65 6.92 8.45
CA LEU A 154 22.27 8.22 8.96
C LEU A 154 23.27 8.63 10.05
N VAL A 155 23.81 9.84 9.95
CA VAL A 155 24.76 10.39 10.92
C VAL A 155 24.29 11.76 11.39
N GLU A 156 24.62 12.11 12.63
CA GLU A 156 24.33 13.44 13.16
C GLU A 156 25.04 14.52 12.33
N ARG A 157 24.35 15.63 12.09
CA ARG A 157 24.91 16.79 11.39
C ARG A 157 26.23 17.21 12.03
N GLY A 158 27.28 17.30 11.22
CA GLY A 158 28.62 17.69 11.68
C GLY A 158 29.50 16.50 12.08
N THR A 159 28.98 15.27 12.09
CA THR A 159 29.80 14.07 12.25
C THR A 159 30.73 13.93 11.04
N ARG A 160 32.04 13.81 11.29
CA ARG A 160 33.03 13.50 10.25
C ARG A 160 32.92 12.04 9.86
N TRP A 161 31.97 11.72 8.99
CA TRP A 161 31.80 10.38 8.44
C TRP A 161 32.77 10.14 7.28
N THR A 162 33.54 9.06 7.35
CA THR A 162 34.26 8.50 6.20
C THR A 162 33.52 7.25 5.79
N SER A 163 32.96 7.22 4.57
CA SER A 163 32.25 6.06 4.07
C SER A 163 33.17 4.82 4.10
N PRO A 164 32.67 3.66 4.56
CA PRO A 164 33.34 2.39 4.29
C PRO A 164 33.48 2.25 2.78
N ARG A 165 34.70 1.97 2.28
CA ARG A 165 34.85 1.64 0.86
C ARG A 165 33.96 0.42 0.56
N PRO A 166 33.24 0.40 -0.57
CA PRO A 166 32.44 -0.77 -0.92
C PRO A 166 33.37 -1.99 -0.94
N ARG A 167 33.05 -3.00 -0.11
CA ARG A 167 33.57 -4.34 -0.39
C ARG A 167 33.00 -4.71 -1.75
N SER A 168 33.86 -5.14 -2.68
CA SER A 168 33.54 -5.52 -4.06
C SER A 168 32.07 -5.92 -4.23
N ALA A 169 31.34 -5.18 -5.07
CA ALA A 169 29.92 -5.41 -5.32
C ALA A 169 29.65 -6.91 -5.55
N VAL A 170 28.70 -7.46 -4.78
CA VAL A 170 28.15 -8.78 -5.07
C VAL A 170 27.43 -8.65 -6.42
N PRO A 171 27.77 -9.48 -7.43
CA PRO A 171 27.10 -9.41 -8.72
C PRO A 171 25.59 -9.67 -8.56
N PRO A 172 24.74 -9.05 -9.39
CA PRO A 172 23.29 -9.27 -9.33
C PRO A 172 22.97 -10.76 -9.46
N SER A 173 22.05 -11.26 -8.65
CA SER A 173 21.43 -12.57 -8.87
C SER A 173 20.83 -12.59 -10.28
N ARG A 174 21.17 -13.64 -11.02
CA ARG A 174 20.59 -13.92 -12.34
C ARG A 174 19.18 -14.47 -12.20
#